data_AF-A0A6L8GPG1-F1
#
_entry.id   AF-A0A6L8GPG1-F1
#
_cell.length_a   1.000
_cell.length_b   1.000
_cell.length_c   1.000
_cell.angle_alpha   90.00
_cell.angle_beta   90.00
_cell.angle_gamma   90.00
#
_symmetry.space_group_name_H-M   'P 1'
#
loop_
_entity.id
_entity.type
_entity.pdbx_description
1 polymer ?
#
loop_
_entity_poly.entity_id
_entity_poly.type
_entity_poly.pdbx_seq_one_letter_code
_entity_poly.pdbx_strand_id
1 'polypeptide(L)' 'MTFLQVDKRLRQDGFELTHVRGSHHHYKHPESGNRVVVPRPSRIKGNIPIGTLRNIYRQAGWDWRSR' A
#
# COMPACT_ATOMS: atom_id res chain seq x y z
N MET A 1 8.95 2.25 -6.80
CA MET A 1 7.76 2.93 -6.25
C MET A 1 8.03 3.17 -4.76
N THR A 2 7.88 4.42 -4.31
CA THR A 2 8.09 4.79 -2.91
C THR A 2 6.80 4.62 -2.10
N PHE A 3 6.90 4.62 -0.77
CA PHE A 3 5.74 4.60 0.11
C PHE A 3 4.72 5.70 -0.23
N LEU A 4 5.19 6.93 -0.47
CA LEU A 4 4.33 8.06 -0.80
C LEU A 4 3.52 7.85 -2.09
N GLN A 5 4.11 7.16 -3.08
CA GLN A 5 3.41 6.84 -4.34
C GLN A 5 2.32 5.79 -4.12
N VAL A 6 2.59 4.78 -3.28
CA VAL A 6 1.61 3.74 -2.92
C VAL A 6 0.48 4.34 -2.09
N ASP A 7 0.80 5.15 -1.07
CA ASP A 7 -0.19 5.83 -0.23
C ASP A 7 -1.12 6.71 -1.06
N LYS A 8 -0.55 7.56 -1.93
CA LYS A 8 -1.35 8.43 -2.81
C LYS A 8 -2.29 7.63 -3.69
N ARG A 9 -1.81 6.52 -4.27
CA ARG A 9 -2.63 5.68 -5.15
C ARG A 9 -3.69 4.90 -4.39
N LEU A 10 -3.38 4.36 -3.22
CA LEU A 10 -4.36 3.72 -2.34
C LEU A 10 -5.49 4.69 -1.97
N ARG A 11 -5.14 5.91 -1.56
CA ARG A 11 -6.14 6.94 -1.21
C ARG A 11 -7.00 7.37 -2.40
N GLN A 12 -6.43 7.43 -3.61
CA GLN A 12 -7.18 7.68 -4.85
C GLN A 12 -8.14 6.54 -5.19
N ASP A 13 -7.74 5.32 -4.86
CA ASP A 13 -8.52 4.10 -5.07
C ASP A 13 -9.53 3.87 -3.93
N GLY A 14 -9.75 4.85 -3.04
CA GLY A 14 -10.75 4.78 -1.96
C GLY A 14 -10.29 4.07 -0.69
N PHE A 15 -9.01 3.66 -0.59
CA PHE A 15 -8.51 3.01 0.63
C PHE A 15 -8.30 4.02 1.76
N GLU A 16 -8.78 3.66 2.94
CA GLU A 16 -8.67 4.45 4.16
C GLU A 16 -7.65 3.83 5.13
N LEU A 17 -6.84 4.67 5.75
CA LEU A 17 -5.91 4.23 6.78
C LEU A 17 -6.67 3.90 8.06
N THR A 18 -6.68 2.62 8.43
CA THR A 18 -7.37 2.14 9.63
C THR A 18 -6.53 2.27 10.89
N HIS A 19 -5.29 1.77 10.82
CA HIS A 19 -4.39 1.82 11.96
C HIS A 19 -2.92 1.70 11.52
N VAL A 20 -2.03 2.25 12.32
CA VAL A 20 -0.59 2.18 12.09
C VAL A 20 0.05 1.45 13.26
N ARG A 21 0.73 0.33 12.98
CA ARG A 21 1.54 -0.37 14.00
C ARG A 21 3.01 -0.21 13.65
N GLY A 22 3.67 0.70 14.36
CA GLY A 22 5.08 1.04 14.13
C GLY A 22 5.31 1.51 12.70
N SER A 23 6.06 0.72 11.92
CA SER A 23 6.36 1.03 10.52
C SER A 23 5.30 0.50 9.54
N HIS A 24 4.29 -0.25 9.97
CA HIS A 24 3.29 -0.85 9.08
C HIS A 24 1.96 -0.09 9.10
N HIS A 25 1.57 0.44 7.94
CA HIS A 25 0.32 1.17 7.74
C HIS A 25 -0.74 0.21 7.20
N HIS A 26 -1.87 0.09 7.89
CA HIS A 26 -2.97 -0.79 7.51
C HIS A 26 -4.06 0.02 6.83
N TYR A 27 -4.30 -0.27 5.56
CA TYR A 27 -5.34 0.35 4.76
C TYR A 27 -6.51 -0.62 4.58
N LYS A 28 -7.72 -0.09 4.51
CA LYS A 28 -8.94 -0.84 4.24
C LYS A 28 -9.76 -0.10 3.19
N HIS A 29 -10.26 -0.84 2.20
CA HIS A 29 -11.26 -0.33 1.27
C HIS A 29 -12.65 -0.50 1.89
N PRO A 30 -13.42 0.57 2.16
CA PRO A 30 -14.74 0.45 2.76
C PRO A 30 -15.74 -0.23 1.83
N GLU A 31 -15.65 -0.02 0.51
CA GLU A 31 -16.63 -0.58 -0.45
C GLU A 31 -16.33 -2.04 -0.82
N SER A 32 -15.06 -2.39 -0.99
CA SER A 32 -14.66 -3.75 -1.42
C SER A 32 -14.26 -4.66 -0.27
N GLY A 33 -14.08 -4.11 0.94
CA GLY A 33 -13.62 -4.86 2.12
C GLY A 33 -12.13 -5.26 2.09
N ASN A 34 -11.42 -4.98 1.00
CA ASN A 34 -10.00 -5.32 0.83
C ASN A 34 -9.13 -4.63 1.89
N ARG A 35 -8.15 -5.35 2.41
CA ARG A 35 -7.17 -4.82 3.38
C ARG A 35 -5.78 -4.93 2.81
N VAL A 36 -5.03 -3.84 2.89
CA VAL A 36 -3.67 -3.73 2.36
C VAL A 36 -2.76 -3.26 3.46
N VAL A 37 -1.66 -3.99 3.68
CA VAL A 37 -0.62 -3.55 4.63
C VAL A 37 0.57 -3.02 3.85
N VAL A 38 0.86 -1.73 4.03
CA VAL A 38 2.01 -1.07 3.40
C VAL A 38 3.08 -0.84 4.47
N PRO A 39 4.25 -1.51 4.35
CA PRO A 39 5.38 -1.19 5.21
C PRO A 39 5.98 0.15 4.77
N ARG A 40 6.07 1.08 5.71
CA ARG A 40 6.82 2.32 5.59
C ARG A 40 8.27 2.02 6.00
N PRO A 41 9.25 2.17 5.10
CA PRO A 41 10.65 2.01 5.49
C PRO A 41 11.00 3.05 6.56
N SER A 42 11.69 2.63 7.62
CA SER A 42 12.10 3.51 8.73
C SER A 42 13.05 4.64 8.29
N ARG A 43 13.64 4.52 7.10
CA ARG A 43 14.35 5.62 6.43
C ARG A 43 13.44 6.21 5.35
N ILE A 44 13.19 7.52 5.45
CA ILE A 44 12.29 8.35 4.63
C ILE A 44 12.54 8.22 3.10
N LYS A 45 13.70 7.69 2.66
CA LYS A 45 14.09 7.45 1.26
C LYS A 45 14.28 5.96 0.89
N GLY A 46 13.48 5.06 1.45
CA GLY A 46 13.51 3.65 1.05
C GLY A 46 12.57 3.35 -0.13
N ASN A 47 13.08 2.73 -1.20
CA ASN A 47 12.21 2.07 -2.18
C ASN A 47 11.57 0.84 -1.52
N ILE A 48 10.28 0.61 -1.79
CA ILE A 48 9.63 -0.63 -1.38
C ILE A 48 10.20 -1.76 -2.25
N PRO A 49 10.71 -2.86 -1.66
CA PRO A 49 11.24 -3.98 -2.44
C PRO A 49 10.16 -4.54 -3.35
N ILE A 50 10.56 -5.02 -4.54
CA ILE A 50 9.62 -5.37 -5.61
C ILE A 50 8.64 -6.49 -5.21
N GLY A 51 9.08 -7.42 -4.36
CA GLY A 51 8.23 -8.47 -3.80
C GLY A 51 7.11 -7.92 -2.92
N THR A 52 7.40 -6.89 -2.12
CA THR A 52 6.40 -6.19 -1.31
C THR A 52 5.44 -5.39 -2.18
N LEU A 53 5.93 -4.68 -3.20
CA LEU A 53 5.06 -4.00 -4.16
C LEU A 53 4.11 -4.98 -4.85
N ARG A 54 4.61 -6.13 -5.28
CA ARG A 54 3.79 -7.16 -5.92
C ARG A 54 2.72 -7.70 -4.97
N ASN A 55 3.06 -7.86 -3.69
CA ASN A 55 2.10 -8.28 -2.67
C ASN A 55 1.03 -7.21 -2.44
N ILE A 56 1.42 -5.93 -2.35
CA ILE A 56 0.50 -4.79 -2.24
C ILE A 56 -0.47 -4.76 -3.42
N TYR A 57 0.04 -4.87 -4.67
CA TYR A 57 -0.81 -4.88 -5.85
C TYR A 57 -1.82 -6.03 -5.81
N ARG A 58 -1.37 -7.23 -5.43
CA ARG A 58 -2.26 -8.39 -5.29
C ARG A 58 -3.33 -8.18 -4.21
N GLN A 59 -3.00 -7.56 -3.07
CA GLN A 59 -3.96 -7.26 -2.00
C GLN A 59 -4.92 -6.13 -2.37
N ALA A 60 -4.43 -5.13 -3.11
CA ALA A 60 -5.23 -4.01 -3.58
C ALA A 60 -6.10 -4.36 -4.80
N GLY A 61 -5.88 -5.52 -5.42
CA GLY A 61 -6.55 -5.90 -6.68
C GLY A 61 -6.02 -5.13 -7.89
N TRP A 62 -4.85 -4.50 -7.78
CA TRP A 62 -4.23 -3.77 -8.87
C TRP A 62 -3.54 -4.70 -9.85
N ASP A 63 -3.70 -4.41 -11.14
CA ASP A 63 -3.00 -5.15 -12.17
C ASP A 63 -1.50 -4.83 -12.13
N TRP A 64 -0.68 -5.87 -11.92
CA TRP A 64 0.77 -5.75 -11.86
C TRP A 64 1.41 -5.53 -13.23
N ARG A 65 0.74 -5.97 -14.32
CA ARG A 65 1.24 -5.85 -15.69
C ARG A 65 1.04 -4.45 -16.26
N SER A 66 0.14 -3.67 -15.68
CA SER A 66 -0.14 -2.27 -16.04
C SER A 66 0.77 -1.25 -15.32
N ARG A 67 1.96 -1.65 -14.87
CA ARG A 67 2.85 -0.85 -14.02
C ARG A 67 3.79 0.06 -14.80
#